data_AF-A0A3C0K7Q0-F1
#
_entry.id   AF-A0A3C0K7Q0-F1
#
_cell.length_a   1.000
_cell.length_b   1.000
_cell.length_c   1.000
_cell.angle_alpha   90.00
_cell.angle_beta   90.00
_cell.angle_gamma   90.00
#
_symmetry.space_group_name_H-M   'P 1'
#
loop_
_entity.id
_entity.type
_entity.pdbx_description
1 polymer ?
#
loop_
_entity_poly.entity_id
_entity_poly.type
_entity_poly.pdbx_seq_one_letter_code
_entity_poly.pdbx_strand_id
1 'polypeptide(L)'
;MLKPSFFVNKLPIYGDLILAPMAGFSDLPYRSICRALGSAMSYTEFVNVDELSSGKNGSKRARQKLCYRENERPIVFQIYGHDVDRIVNVAERIQELGPDIIDINMGCYVKKIAERGAGAGMLRKPKS
;
A
#
# COMPACT_ATOMS: atom_id res chain seq x y z
N MET A 1 29.89 -6.12 0.31
CA MET A 1 28.55 -5.50 0.43
C MET A 1 27.52 -6.46 -0.16
N LEU A 2 26.34 -6.57 0.44
CA LEU A 2 25.22 -7.30 -0.16
C LEU A 2 24.84 -6.62 -1.48
N LYS A 3 24.61 -7.40 -2.54
CA LYS A 3 24.00 -6.90 -3.78
C LYS A 3 22.49 -6.78 -3.58
N PRO A 4 21.84 -5.72 -4.09
CA PRO A 4 20.39 -5.67 -4.17
C PRO A 4 19.85 -6.85 -5.01
N SER A 5 18.73 -7.42 -4.59
CA SER A 5 18.03 -8.46 -5.33
C SER A 5 17.26 -7.88 -6.51
N PHE A 6 16.64 -6.72 -6.31
CA PHE A 6 15.95 -5.94 -7.35
C PHE A 6 15.86 -4.47 -6.95
N PHE A 7 15.28 -3.65 -7.82
CA PHE A 7 15.05 -2.23 -7.59
C PHE A 7 13.59 -1.88 -7.80
N VAL A 8 13.06 -0.98 -6.97
CA VAL A 8 11.83 -0.24 -7.28
C VAL A 8 12.25 1.16 -7.68
N ASN A 9 12.18 1.47 -8.99
CA ASN A 9 12.80 2.65 -9.57
C ASN A 9 14.31 2.72 -9.22
N LYS A 10 14.72 3.63 -8.32
CA LYS A 10 16.10 3.80 -7.86
C LYS A 10 16.35 3.21 -6.47
N LEU A 11 15.30 2.73 -5.79
CA LEU A 11 15.38 2.20 -4.45
C LEU A 11 15.88 0.75 -4.47
N PRO A 12 17.05 0.44 -3.90
CA PRO A 12 17.56 -0.93 -3.84
C PRO A 12 16.77 -1.75 -2.81
N ILE A 13 16.34 -2.94 -3.20
CA ILE A 13 15.70 -3.91 -2.30
C ILE A 13 16.64 -5.09 -2.06
N TYR A 14 16.80 -5.45 -0.80
CA TYR A 14 17.66 -6.55 -0.36
C TYR A 14 16.80 -7.71 0.14
N GLY A 15 16.90 -8.86 -0.52
CA GLY A 15 16.03 -10.02 -0.30
C GLY A 15 14.95 -10.17 -1.37
N ASP A 16 14.36 -11.36 -1.47
CA ASP A 16 13.41 -11.78 -2.50
C ASP A 16 12.06 -12.26 -1.91
N LEU A 17 11.89 -12.18 -0.59
CA LEU A 17 10.65 -12.51 0.11
C LEU A 17 10.04 -11.26 0.71
N ILE A 18 8.76 -11.03 0.44
CA ILE A 18 8.01 -9.87 0.90
C ILE A 18 6.72 -10.35 1.56
N LEU A 19 6.44 -9.84 2.76
CA LEU A 19 5.13 -10.04 3.39
C LEU A 19 4.05 -9.35 2.57
N ALA A 20 3.05 -10.11 2.12
CA ALA A 20 1.92 -9.58 1.39
C ALA A 20 1.02 -8.67 2.27
N PRO A 21 0.42 -7.61 1.70
CA PRO A 21 -0.55 -6.78 2.40
C PRO A 21 -1.84 -7.55 2.71
N MET A 22 -2.28 -7.54 3.96
CA MET A 22 -3.46 -8.28 4.43
C MET A 22 -4.25 -7.46 5.44
N ALA A 23 -5.49 -7.06 5.09
CA ALA A 23 -6.36 -6.32 6.01
C ALA A 23 -6.62 -7.11 7.30
N GLY A 24 -6.42 -6.47 8.45
CA GLY A 24 -6.57 -7.06 9.78
C GLY A 24 -5.40 -7.91 10.26
N PHE A 25 -4.35 -8.11 9.45
CA PHE A 25 -3.18 -8.92 9.81
C PHE A 25 -1.86 -8.17 9.68
N SER A 26 -1.65 -7.46 8.57
CA SER A 26 -0.41 -6.72 8.32
C SER A 26 -0.36 -5.38 9.06
N ASP A 27 -0.62 -5.41 10.37
CA ASP A 27 -0.52 -4.24 11.24
C ASP A 27 0.95 -3.94 11.60
N LEU A 28 1.19 -2.78 12.21
CA LEU A 28 2.54 -2.28 12.49
C LEU A 28 3.39 -3.27 13.32
N PRO A 29 2.90 -3.83 14.45
CA PRO A 29 3.65 -4.82 15.21
C PRO A 29 4.01 -6.06 14.39
N TYR A 30 3.07 -6.63 13.64
CA TYR A 30 3.31 -7.84 12.86
C TYR A 30 4.35 -7.62 11.77
N ARG A 31 4.22 -6.51 11.02
CA ARG A 31 5.20 -6.15 9.97
C ARG A 31 6.58 -5.89 10.53
N SER A 32 6.68 -5.23 11.69
CA SER A 32 7.96 -4.99 12.36
C SER A 32 8.69 -6.30 12.68
N ILE A 33 7.96 -7.32 13.14
CA ILE A 33 8.51 -8.65 13.39
C ILE A 33 8.95 -9.31 12.08
N CYS A 34 8.09 -9.31 11.05
CA CYS A 34 8.44 -9.88 9.74
C CYS A 34 9.68 -9.21 9.12
N ARG A 35 9.82 -7.88 9.28
CA ARG A 35 11.00 -7.14 8.83
C ARG A 35 12.26 -7.57 9.57
N ALA A 36 12.18 -7.73 10.90
CA ALA A 36 13.29 -8.23 11.71
C ALA A 36 13.68 -9.68 11.38
N LEU A 37 12.73 -10.49 10.90
CA LEU A 37 12.94 -11.88 10.47
C LEU A 37 13.38 -12.03 9.00
N GLY A 38 13.56 -10.93 8.27
CA GLY A 38 14.14 -10.94 6.93
C GLY A 38 13.19 -10.63 5.77
N SER A 39 11.95 -10.18 6.02
CA SER A 39 11.10 -9.63 4.93
C SER A 39 11.82 -8.48 4.25
N ALA A 40 11.95 -8.51 2.92
CA ALA A 40 12.73 -7.54 2.14
C ALA A 40 12.12 -6.13 2.17
N MET A 41 10.79 -6.05 2.32
CA MET A 41 10.00 -4.82 2.37
C MET A 41 8.81 -5.00 3.32
N SER A 42 8.20 -3.90 3.73
CA SER A 42 6.98 -3.88 4.54
C SER A 42 5.83 -3.26 3.76
N TYR A 43 4.67 -3.89 3.75
CA TYR A 43 3.44 -3.35 3.15
C TYR A 43 2.42 -3.06 4.23
N THR A 44 1.87 -1.84 4.27
CA THR A 44 0.72 -1.57 5.14
C THR A 44 -0.48 -2.43 4.78
N GLU A 45 -1.48 -2.47 5.65
CA GLU A 45 -2.81 -2.88 5.21
C GLU A 45 -3.26 -2.02 4.01
N PHE A 46 -4.09 -2.59 3.13
CA PHE A 46 -4.70 -1.80 2.06
C PHE A 46 -5.79 -0.86 2.58
N VAL A 47 -5.81 0.36 2.05
CA VAL A 47 -6.71 1.43 2.48
C VAL A 47 -7.54 1.95 1.31
N ASN A 48 -8.84 2.11 1.51
CA ASN A 48 -9.72 2.70 0.51
C ASN A 48 -9.46 4.22 0.43
N VAL A 49 -9.27 4.73 -0.79
CA VAL A 49 -9.12 6.17 -1.05
C VAL A 49 -10.32 6.99 -0.57
N ASP A 50 -11.53 6.42 -0.54
CA ASP A 50 -12.72 7.08 0.00
C ASP A 50 -12.61 7.31 1.51
N GLU A 51 -12.04 6.35 2.24
CA GLU A 51 -11.82 6.48 3.70
C GLU A 51 -10.73 7.49 4.02
N LEU A 52 -9.74 7.66 3.14
CA LEU A 52 -8.69 8.68 3.27
C LEU A 52 -9.18 10.07 2.82
N SER A 53 -10.21 10.11 1.99
CA SER A 53 -10.85 11.35 1.52
C SER A 53 -11.97 11.84 2.43
N SER A 54 -12.43 11.05 3.41
CA SER A 54 -13.57 11.42 4.24
C SER A 54 -13.20 12.52 5.27
N GLY A 55 -13.83 13.69 5.17
CA GLY A 55 -13.52 14.84 6.04
C GLY A 55 -12.15 15.48 5.74
N LYS A 56 -11.71 16.43 6.56
CA LYS A 56 -10.45 17.16 6.31
C LYS A 56 -9.21 16.26 6.29
N ASN A 57 -9.19 15.21 7.12
CA ASN A 57 -7.99 14.40 7.39
C ASN A 57 -8.15 12.89 7.08
N GLY A 58 -9.27 12.47 6.47
CA GLY A 58 -9.61 11.05 6.37
C GLY A 58 -10.08 10.46 7.69
N SER A 59 -10.56 9.21 7.66
CA SER A 59 -10.96 8.50 8.88
C SER A 59 -9.75 8.16 9.75
N LYS A 60 -9.92 8.24 11.08
CA LYS A 60 -8.86 7.88 12.05
C LYS A 60 -8.34 6.46 11.80
N ARG A 61 -9.24 5.52 11.48
CA ARG A 61 -8.92 4.12 11.20
C ARG A 61 -8.04 3.99 9.94
N ALA A 62 -8.37 4.69 8.87
CA ALA A 62 -7.58 4.69 7.64
C ALA A 62 -6.17 5.23 7.88
N ARG A 63 -6.04 6.34 8.63
CA ARG A 63 -4.73 6.89 9.00
C ARG A 63 -3.89 5.95 9.85
N GLN A 64 -4.50 5.24 10.81
CA GLN A 64 -3.79 4.27 11.65
C GLN A 64 -3.15 3.13 10.85
N LYS A 65 -3.80 2.70 9.76
CA LYS A 65 -3.26 1.68 8.85
C LYS A 65 -1.99 2.13 8.13
N LEU A 66 -1.83 3.44 7.92
CA LEU A 66 -0.67 4.06 7.27
C LEU A 66 0.46 4.40 8.25
N CYS A 67 0.32 4.10 9.55
CA CYS A 67 1.42 4.29 10.50
C CYS A 67 2.49 3.22 10.32
N TYR A 68 3.76 3.63 10.46
CA TYR A 68 4.93 2.76 10.42
C TYR A 68 6.03 3.30 11.34
N ARG A 69 7.03 2.47 11.59
CA ARG A 69 8.29 2.79 12.26
C ARG A 69 9.44 2.76 11.26
N GLU A 70 10.49 3.53 11.54
CA GLU A 70 11.64 3.65 10.64
C GLU A 70 12.32 2.30 10.33
N ASN A 71 12.32 1.36 11.28
CA ASN A 71 12.88 0.02 11.08
C ASN A 71 12.06 -0.86 10.12
N GLU A 72 10.85 -0.45 9.74
CA GLU A 72 10.03 -1.16 8.73
C GLU A 72 10.47 -0.84 7.29
N ARG A 73 11.32 0.18 7.08
CA ARG A 73 11.72 0.59 5.74
C ARG A 73 12.49 -0.51 4.98
N PRO A 74 12.29 -0.65 3.66
CA PRO A 74 11.36 0.11 2.83
C PRO A 74 9.87 -0.17 3.13
N ILE A 75 9.08 0.89 3.33
CA ILE A 75 7.64 0.82 3.62
C ILE A 75 6.82 1.21 2.38
N VAL A 76 5.81 0.39 2.10
CA VAL A 76 4.88 0.57 1.00
C VAL A 76 3.49 0.86 1.53
N PHE A 77 2.89 1.95 1.06
CA PHE A 77 1.48 2.24 1.31
C PHE A 77 0.65 1.68 0.17
N GLN A 78 -0.25 0.74 0.48
CA GLN A 78 -1.16 0.19 -0.52
C GLN A 78 -2.52 0.89 -0.43
N ILE A 79 -2.94 1.53 -1.52
CA ILE A 79 -4.25 2.16 -1.66
C ILE A 79 -5.09 1.49 -2.74
N TYR A 80 -6.41 1.64 -2.67
CA TYR A 80 -7.32 1.18 -3.72
C TYR A 80 -8.54 2.09 -3.84
N GLY A 81 -9.09 2.16 -5.05
CA GLY A 81 -10.24 2.97 -5.40
C GLY A 81 -10.79 2.59 -6.77
N HIS A 82 -11.83 3.27 -7.19
CA HIS A 82 -12.47 3.11 -8.51
C HIS A 82 -12.40 4.38 -9.37
N ASP A 83 -12.11 5.52 -8.76
CA ASP A 83 -12.01 6.83 -9.38
C ASP A 83 -10.53 7.23 -9.45
N VAL A 84 -10.01 7.42 -10.67
CA VAL A 84 -8.59 7.72 -10.92
C VAL A 84 -8.20 9.07 -10.32
N ASP A 85 -9.01 10.10 -10.49
CA ASP A 85 -8.71 11.44 -9.98
C ASP A 85 -8.63 11.43 -8.46
N ARG A 86 -9.53 10.65 -7.81
CA ARG A 86 -9.48 10.44 -6.36
C ARG A 86 -8.25 9.65 -5.93
N ILE A 87 -7.86 8.60 -6.67
CA ILE A 87 -6.64 7.83 -6.37
C ILE A 87 -5.41 8.73 -6.44
N VAL A 88 -5.29 9.54 -7.49
CA VAL A 88 -4.18 10.49 -7.67
C VAL A 88 -4.14 11.50 -6.51
N ASN A 89 -5.27 12.15 -6.21
CA ASN A 89 -5.33 13.12 -5.12
C ASN A 89 -4.94 12.52 -3.76
N VAL A 90 -5.39 11.30 -3.46
CA VAL A 90 -5.03 10.62 -2.21
C VAL A 90 -3.57 10.20 -2.21
N ALA A 91 -3.03 9.69 -3.33
CA ALA A 91 -1.62 9.34 -3.45
C ALA A 91 -0.73 10.56 -3.19
N GLU A 92 -1.09 11.72 -3.76
CA GLU A 92 -0.38 12.97 -3.53
C GLU A 92 -0.42 13.40 -2.06
N ARG A 93 -1.54 13.22 -1.37
CA ARG A 93 -1.66 13.59 0.06
C ARG A 93 -0.89 12.64 0.97
N ILE A 94 -0.92 11.33 0.72
CA ILE A 94 -0.26 10.36 1.59
C ILE A 94 1.25 10.31 1.38
N GLN A 95 1.77 10.87 0.28
CA GLN A 95 3.21 11.01 0.07
C GLN A 95 3.87 11.84 1.20
N GLU A 96 3.15 12.81 1.76
CA GLU A 96 3.61 13.67 2.86
C GLU A 96 3.85 12.88 4.16
N LEU A 97 3.28 11.67 4.28
CA LEU A 97 3.50 10.77 5.41
C LEU A 97 4.83 9.99 5.29
N GLY A 98 5.56 10.19 4.19
CA GLY A 98 6.90 9.66 3.96
C GLY A 98 7.02 8.16 3.63
N PRO A 99 6.06 7.49 2.94
CA PRO A 99 6.31 6.14 2.46
C PRO A 99 7.43 6.12 1.41
N ASP A 100 8.14 5.00 1.29
CA ASP A 100 9.15 4.84 0.23
C ASP A 100 8.49 4.54 -1.13
N ILE A 101 7.35 3.86 -1.11
CA ILE A 101 6.59 3.45 -2.30
C ILE A 101 5.08 3.60 -2.02
N ILE A 102 4.34 4.03 -3.03
CA ILE A 102 2.87 3.96 -3.05
C ILE A 102 2.47 2.90 -4.07
N ASP A 103 1.70 1.91 -3.63
CA ASP A 103 1.20 0.82 -4.45
C ASP A 103 -0.32 0.94 -4.64
N ILE A 104 -0.80 0.65 -5.85
CA ILE A 104 -2.21 0.72 -6.20
C ILE A 104 -2.72 -0.71 -6.35
N ASN A 105 -3.59 -1.15 -5.44
CA ASN A 105 -4.19 -2.47 -5.53
C ASN A 105 -5.23 -2.51 -6.66
N MET A 106 -4.82 -3.11 -7.78
CA MET A 106 -5.69 -3.43 -8.93
C MET A 106 -6.02 -4.93 -9.01
N GLY A 107 -5.67 -5.73 -8.01
CA GLY A 107 -5.76 -7.20 -8.06
C GLY A 107 -6.92 -7.80 -7.26
N CYS A 108 -7.51 -7.06 -6.33
CA CYS A 108 -8.53 -7.62 -5.45
C CYS A 108 -9.79 -8.03 -6.21
N TYR A 109 -10.09 -9.33 -6.23
CA TYR A 109 -11.25 -9.94 -6.89
C TYR A 109 -12.47 -10.05 -5.96
N VAL A 110 -12.37 -9.58 -4.71
CA VAL A 110 -13.48 -9.59 -3.76
C VAL A 110 -14.68 -8.93 -4.41
N LYS A 111 -15.77 -9.68 -4.55
CA LYS A 111 -16.93 -9.34 -5.38
C LYS A 111 -17.45 -7.91 -5.12
N LYS A 112 -17.57 -7.52 -3.85
CA LYS A 112 -18.00 -6.16 -3.43
C LYS A 112 -17.05 -5.04 -3.89
N ILE A 113 -15.75 -5.30 -4.02
CA ILE A 113 -14.74 -4.33 -4.46
C ILE A 113 -14.70 -4.29 -6.00
N ALA A 114 -14.66 -5.47 -6.65
CA ALA A 114 -14.61 -5.60 -8.09
C ALA A 114 -15.88 -5.08 -8.79
N GLU A 115 -17.07 -5.32 -8.23
CA GLU A 115 -18.34 -4.82 -8.77
C GLU A 115 -18.47 -3.30 -8.69
N ARG A 116 -17.76 -2.66 -7.75
CA ARG A 116 -17.68 -1.19 -7.64
C ARG A 116 -16.64 -0.56 -8.54
N GLY A 117 -15.99 -1.36 -9.41
CA GLY A 117 -14.96 -0.88 -10.32
C GLY A 117 -13.59 -0.66 -9.68
N ALA A 118 -13.38 -1.09 -8.43
CA ALA A 118 -12.08 -1.04 -7.76
C ALA A 118 -11.36 -2.40 -7.84
N GLY A 119 -10.06 -2.43 -7.51
CA GLY A 119 -9.28 -3.68 -7.58
C GLY A 119 -9.29 -4.26 -9.00
N ALA A 120 -9.60 -5.55 -9.13
CA ALA A 120 -9.69 -6.20 -10.45
C ALA A 120 -10.78 -5.61 -11.36
N GLY A 121 -11.73 -4.86 -10.80
CA GLY A 121 -12.72 -4.11 -11.58
C GLY A 121 -12.10 -3.06 -12.51
N MET A 122 -10.96 -2.47 -12.14
CA MET A 122 -10.25 -1.49 -12.98
C MET A 122 -9.62 -2.13 -14.23
N LEU A 123 -9.33 -3.44 -14.18
CA LEU A 123 -8.72 -4.17 -15.30
C LEU A 123 -9.71 -4.51 -16.42
N ARG A 124 -11.02 -4.26 -16.24
CA ARG A 124 -12.05 -4.65 -17.22
C ARG A 124 -12.04 -3.82 -18.50
N LYS A 125 -11.58 -2.57 -18.44
CA LYS A 125 -11.58 -1.64 -19.59
C LYS A 125 -10.29 -0.81 -19.60
N PRO A 126 -9.13 -1.40 -19.89
CA PRO A 126 -7.91 -0.63 -20.11
C PRO A 126 -8.15 0.32 -21.29
N LYS A 127 -7.94 1.61 -21.09
CA LYS A 127 -7.88 2.57 -22.20
C LYS A 127 -6.44 2.51 -22.73
N SER A 128 -6.30 2.08 -23.97
CA SER A 128 -5.04 2.05 -24.73
C SER A 128 -4.60 3.45 -25.13
#